data_AF-A0A5C8TX58-F1
#
_entry.id   AF-A0A5C8TX58-F1
#
_cell.length_a   1.000
_cell.length_b   1.000
_cell.length_c   1.000
_cell.angle_alpha   90.00
_cell.angle_beta   90.00
_cell.angle_gamma   90.00
#
_symmetry.space_group_name_H-M   'P 1'
#
loop_
_entity.id
_entity.type
_entity.pdbx_description
1 polymer ?
#
loop_
_entity_poly.entity_id
_entity_poly.type
_entity_poly.pdbx_seq_one_letter_code
_entity_poly.pdbx_strand_id
1 'polypeptide(L)'
;PVPFADESGVLERGVLNDQGRISGRAQSAVRPISPADFDRILSLGLDERRVVLPRMDERIADPGFAEQQAPFAFEQVRERVAFITSRIVRDRVFRRVVLGAYDERCALTGLKLLNGGGRAEVAAAHIRPVEANGPDIV
;
A
#
# COMPACT_ATOMS: atom_id res chain seq x y z
N PRO A 1 -12.67 0.74 -4.50
CA PRO A 1 -13.78 1.20 -3.64
C PRO A 1 -14.43 -0.01 -2.98
N VAL A 2 -14.71 0.05 -1.67
CA VAL A 2 -15.34 -1.07 -0.94
C VAL A 2 -16.84 -1.06 -1.27
N PRO A 3 -17.44 -2.20 -1.68
CA PRO A 3 -18.87 -2.25 -2.01
C PRO A 3 -19.71 -2.05 -0.74
N PHE A 4 -20.95 -1.58 -0.88
CA PHE A 4 -21.86 -1.41 0.26
C PHE A 4 -22.29 -2.76 0.88
N ALA A 5 -22.39 -3.80 0.07
CA ALA A 5 -22.73 -5.15 0.47
C ALA A 5 -21.89 -6.17 -0.33
N ASP A 6 -21.68 -7.34 0.24
CA ASP A 6 -21.06 -8.51 -0.39
C ASP A 6 -22.01 -9.73 -0.35
N GLU A 7 -21.48 -10.92 -0.64
CA GLU A 7 -22.24 -12.18 -0.61
C GLU A 7 -22.79 -12.52 0.78
N SER A 8 -22.20 -11.97 1.84
CA SER A 8 -22.66 -12.12 3.23
C SER A 8 -23.65 -11.05 3.68
N GLY A 9 -23.92 -10.05 2.82
CA GLY A 9 -24.86 -8.96 3.07
C GLY A 9 -24.19 -7.61 3.27
N VAL A 10 -24.85 -6.71 4.00
CA VAL A 10 -24.36 -5.33 4.20
C VAL A 10 -23.14 -5.33 5.11
N LEU A 11 -22.07 -4.65 4.69
CA LEU A 11 -20.80 -4.66 5.43
C LEU A 11 -20.90 -3.97 6.80
N GLU A 12 -21.67 -2.87 6.86
CA GLU A 12 -22.00 -2.17 8.09
C GLU A 12 -23.33 -2.68 8.64
N ARG A 13 -23.30 -3.47 9.72
CA ARG A 13 -24.52 -4.05 10.31
C ARG A 13 -25.34 -3.01 11.07
N GLY A 14 -24.71 -1.91 11.52
CA GLY A 14 -25.36 -0.80 12.19
C GLY A 14 -26.43 -0.07 11.36
N VAL A 15 -26.46 -0.28 10.04
CA VAL A 15 -27.52 0.26 9.17
C VAL A 15 -28.76 -0.62 9.14
N LEU A 16 -28.71 -1.85 9.62
CA LEU A 16 -29.84 -2.77 9.64
C LEU A 16 -30.76 -2.50 10.84
N ASN A 17 -32.05 -2.71 10.65
CA ASN A 17 -33.03 -2.74 11.73
C ASN A 17 -33.16 -4.16 12.32
N ASP A 18 -34.01 -4.33 13.33
CA ASP A 18 -34.24 -5.62 14.00
C ASP A 18 -34.82 -6.70 13.06
N GLN A 19 -35.39 -6.31 11.93
CA GLN A 19 -35.89 -7.20 10.87
C GLN A 19 -34.82 -7.51 9.81
N GLY A 20 -33.58 -7.07 10.00
CA GLY A 20 -32.48 -7.26 9.05
C GLY A 20 -32.59 -6.42 7.76
N ARG A 21 -33.48 -5.42 7.73
CA ARG A 21 -33.66 -4.51 6.58
C ARG A 21 -32.85 -3.23 6.77
N ILE A 22 -32.43 -2.62 5.67
CA ILE A 22 -31.74 -1.32 5.70
C ILE A 22 -32.67 -0.27 6.29
N SER A 23 -32.20 0.39 7.35
CA SER A 23 -32.88 1.48 8.04
C SER A 23 -32.49 2.85 7.47
N GLY A 24 -33.22 3.89 7.86
CA GLY A 24 -32.90 5.28 7.50
C GLY A 24 -31.51 5.74 7.97
N ARG A 25 -30.85 5.01 8.88
CA ARG A 25 -29.46 5.28 9.26
C ARG A 25 -28.49 5.23 8.08
N ALA A 26 -28.79 4.44 7.05
CA ALA A 26 -27.98 4.38 5.84
C ALA A 26 -27.92 5.72 5.08
N GLN A 27 -28.90 6.62 5.27
CA GLN A 27 -28.93 7.94 4.65
C GLN A 27 -28.14 9.00 5.43
N SER A 28 -27.72 8.72 6.67
CA SER A 28 -26.94 9.66 7.46
C SER A 28 -25.50 9.70 6.97
N ALA A 29 -25.05 10.86 6.48
CA ALA A 29 -23.67 11.07 6.01
C ALA A 29 -22.63 10.92 7.13
N VAL A 30 -23.03 11.22 8.38
CA VAL A 30 -22.18 11.05 9.57
C VAL A 30 -22.93 10.15 10.55
N ARG A 31 -22.32 9.03 10.93
CA ARG A 31 -22.89 8.07 11.90
C ARG A 31 -21.79 7.26 12.59
N PRO A 32 -22.02 6.80 13.83
CA PRO A 32 -21.10 5.90 14.51
C PRO A 32 -21.12 4.52 13.86
N ILE A 33 -19.95 3.91 13.75
CA ILE A 33 -19.75 2.55 13.25
C ILE A 33 -19.20 1.67 14.37
N SER A 34 -19.59 0.39 14.41
CA SER A 34 -19.04 -0.56 15.37
C SER A 34 -17.57 -0.87 15.03
N PRO A 35 -16.69 -1.11 16.03
CA PRO A 35 -15.29 -1.47 15.74
C PRO A 35 -15.16 -2.67 14.80
N ALA A 36 -16.00 -3.69 14.98
CA ALA A 36 -15.99 -4.89 14.13
C ALA A 36 -16.37 -4.62 12.67
N ASP A 37 -17.32 -3.71 12.42
CA ASP A 37 -17.70 -3.36 11.04
C ASP A 37 -16.66 -2.40 10.43
N PHE A 38 -16.06 -1.51 11.24
CA PHE A 38 -14.95 -0.67 10.82
C PHE A 38 -13.75 -1.50 10.37
N ASP A 39 -13.33 -2.47 11.18
CA ASP A 39 -12.22 -3.36 10.85
C ASP A 39 -12.51 -4.18 9.58
N ARG A 40 -13.74 -4.70 9.42
CA ARG A 40 -14.14 -5.43 8.21
C ARG A 40 -14.02 -4.57 6.95
N ILE A 41 -14.55 -3.34 7.00
CA ILE A 41 -14.49 -2.40 5.88
C ILE A 41 -13.04 -2.04 5.56
N LEU A 42 -12.22 -1.78 6.58
CA LEU A 42 -10.79 -1.53 6.40
C LEU A 42 -10.08 -2.71 5.77
N SER A 43 -10.28 -3.92 6.28
CA SER A 43 -9.66 -5.12 5.72
C SER A 43 -10.02 -5.31 4.25
N LEU A 44 -11.29 -5.10 3.85
CA LEU A 44 -11.71 -5.17 2.45
C LEU A 44 -11.13 -4.05 1.58
N GLY A 45 -11.02 -2.84 2.11
CA GLY A 45 -10.45 -1.69 1.39
C GLY A 45 -8.93 -1.77 1.24
N LEU A 46 -8.28 -2.44 2.18
CA LEU A 46 -6.84 -2.64 2.22
C LEU A 46 -6.42 -4.03 1.74
N ASP A 47 -7.36 -4.88 1.30
CA ASP A 47 -7.08 -6.22 0.79
C ASP A 47 -6.26 -6.12 -0.51
N GLU A 48 -4.95 -6.33 -0.40
CA GLU A 48 -3.99 -6.23 -1.50
C GLU A 48 -4.02 -7.49 -2.39
N ARG A 49 -5.17 -7.82 -2.98
CA ARG A 49 -5.29 -8.96 -3.92
C ARG A 49 -4.42 -8.84 -5.17
N ARG A 50 -3.89 -7.64 -5.45
CA ARG A 50 -2.72 -7.46 -6.31
C ARG A 50 -1.53 -7.14 -5.42
N VAL A 51 -0.92 -8.20 -4.91
CA VAL A 51 0.39 -8.12 -4.28
C VAL A 51 1.38 -7.68 -5.36
N VAL A 52 1.64 -6.37 -5.46
CA VAL A 52 2.94 -5.94 -5.99
C VAL A 52 3.91 -6.38 -4.92
N LEU A 53 4.52 -7.56 -5.13
CA LEU A 53 5.29 -8.33 -4.15
C LEU A 53 5.97 -7.41 -3.13
N PRO A 54 5.77 -7.65 -1.82
CA PRO A 54 6.33 -6.79 -0.80
C PRO A 54 7.85 -6.70 -0.99
N ARG A 55 8.44 -5.55 -0.65
CA ARG A 55 9.87 -5.52 -0.34
C ARG A 55 10.05 -6.23 1.00
N MET A 56 9.93 -7.55 1.00
CA MET A 56 10.57 -8.33 2.03
C MET A 56 11.99 -8.54 1.54
N ASP A 57 12.95 -7.90 2.20
CA ASP A 57 14.37 -8.25 2.13
C ASP A 57 14.63 -9.63 2.78
N GLU A 58 13.67 -10.55 2.70
CA GLU A 58 13.95 -11.94 2.97
C GLU A 58 14.70 -12.44 1.75
N ARG A 59 16.02 -12.31 1.83
CA ARG A 59 16.98 -13.00 0.99
C ARG A 59 16.63 -14.49 1.07
N ILE A 60 15.82 -14.96 0.14
CA ILE A 60 15.76 -16.38 -0.19
C ILE A 60 17.18 -16.68 -0.64
N ALA A 61 17.91 -17.45 0.17
CA ALA A 61 19.24 -17.91 -0.15
C ALA A 61 19.12 -18.89 -1.32
N ASP A 62 19.05 -18.35 -2.53
CA ASP A 62 19.20 -19.14 -3.74
C ASP A 62 20.66 -19.66 -3.76
N PRO A 63 20.90 -20.97 -3.94
CA PRO A 63 22.25 -21.51 -4.09
C PRO A 63 22.76 -21.19 -5.50
N GLY A 64 22.87 -19.90 -5.84
CA GLY A 64 23.52 -19.40 -7.05
C GLY A 64 25.02 -19.20 -6.84
N PHE A 65 25.65 -18.51 -7.79
CA PHE A 65 27.07 -18.06 -7.80
C PHE A 65 27.39 -17.04 -6.68
N ALA A 66 27.03 -17.34 -5.43
CA ALA A 66 27.43 -16.56 -4.27
C ALA A 66 28.84 -17.02 -3.85
N GLU A 67 29.84 -16.16 -4.01
CA GLU A 67 31.12 -16.34 -3.34
C GLU A 67 30.89 -16.45 -1.82
N GLN A 68 31.62 -17.35 -1.15
CA GLN A 68 31.55 -17.45 0.31
C GLN A 68 31.89 -16.09 0.91
N GLN A 69 30.94 -15.52 1.67
CA GLN A 69 31.13 -14.25 2.35
C GLN A 69 32.32 -14.36 3.30
N ALA A 70 33.39 -13.60 3.03
CA ALA A 70 34.54 -13.53 3.92
C ALA A 70 34.09 -13.02 5.32
N PRO A 71 34.66 -13.57 6.42
CA PRO A 71 34.33 -13.13 7.77
C PRO A 71 34.56 -11.62 7.92
N PHE A 72 33.55 -10.91 8.42
CA PHE A 72 33.69 -9.49 8.69
C PHE A 72 34.56 -9.28 9.94
N ALA A 73 35.77 -8.75 9.76
CA ALA A 73 36.66 -8.37 10.86
C ALA A 73 36.21 -7.04 11.49
N PHE A 74 35.75 -7.07 12.73
CA PHE A 74 35.42 -5.86 13.50
C PHE A 74 36.68 -5.25 14.11
N GLU A 75 37.18 -4.14 13.56
CA GLU A 75 38.05 -3.21 14.29
C GLU A 75 37.61 -1.77 14.01
N GLN A 76 36.51 -1.35 14.65
CA GLN A 76 36.26 0.03 15.08
C GLN A 76 34.88 0.11 15.72
N VAL A 77 34.84 0.56 16.98
CA VAL A 77 33.60 0.93 17.65
C VAL A 77 33.06 2.16 16.93
N ARG A 78 32.13 1.95 15.99
CA ARG A 78 31.46 3.06 15.30
C ARG A 78 30.55 3.77 16.29
N GLU A 79 30.78 5.07 16.47
CA GLU A 79 29.90 5.92 17.26
C GLU A 79 28.52 5.96 16.60
N ARG A 80 27.50 5.43 17.29
CA ARG A 80 26.13 5.38 16.79
C ARG A 80 25.38 6.59 17.31
N VAL A 81 25.04 7.52 16.42
CA VAL A 81 24.20 8.68 16.75
C VAL A 81 22.76 8.36 16.35
N ALA A 82 21.83 8.53 17.28
CA ALA A 82 20.40 8.43 17.00
C ALA A 82 19.93 9.73 16.32
N PHE A 83 19.17 9.62 15.21
CA PHE A 83 18.57 10.76 14.52
C PHE A 83 17.07 10.55 14.34
N ILE A 84 16.27 11.55 14.73
CA ILE A 84 14.83 11.58 14.53
C ILE A 84 14.55 12.38 13.25
N THR A 85 13.89 11.78 12.27
CA THR A 85 13.50 12.44 11.01
C THR A 85 11.97 12.48 10.89
N SER A 86 11.43 13.63 10.51
CA SER A 86 10.05 13.75 10.05
C SER A 86 10.01 13.64 8.53
N ARG A 87 9.09 12.84 8.00
CA ARG A 87 8.83 12.71 6.57
C ARG A 87 7.33 12.76 6.34
N ILE A 88 6.93 13.39 5.25
CA ILE A 88 5.54 13.40 4.82
C ILE A 88 5.16 11.98 4.41
N VAL A 89 4.03 11.50 4.94
CA VAL A 89 3.44 10.20 4.59
C VAL A 89 2.95 10.30 3.15
N ARG A 90 3.46 9.43 2.26
CA ARG A 90 3.02 9.36 0.86
C ARG A 90 1.84 8.41 0.75
N ASP A 91 0.83 8.77 -0.03
CA ASP A 91 -0.31 7.88 -0.26
C ASP A 91 0.10 6.66 -1.09
N ARG A 92 -0.12 5.46 -0.53
CA ARG A 92 0.10 4.19 -1.24
C ARG A 92 -0.86 4.02 -2.42
N VAL A 93 -2.05 4.61 -2.34
CA VAL A 93 -3.05 4.62 -3.42
C VAL A 93 -2.52 5.40 -4.61
N PHE A 94 -1.91 6.58 -4.40
CA PHE A 94 -1.31 7.38 -5.48
C PHE A 94 -0.34 6.54 -6.32
N ARG A 95 0.59 5.84 -5.66
CA ARG A 95 1.56 4.97 -6.36
C ARG A 95 0.85 3.91 -7.21
N ARG A 96 -0.16 3.24 -6.64
CA ARG A 96 -0.89 2.16 -7.32
C ARG A 96 -1.64 2.67 -8.55
N VAL A 97 -2.34 3.80 -8.41
CA VAL A 97 -3.12 4.41 -9.49
C VAL A 97 -2.20 4.86 -10.62
N VAL A 98 -1.10 5.56 -10.30
CA VAL A 98 -0.15 6.03 -11.31
C VAL A 98 0.50 4.86 -12.06
N LEU A 99 0.97 3.83 -11.36
CA LEU A 99 1.56 2.66 -12.03
C LEU A 99 0.56 1.92 -12.92
N GLY A 100 -0.70 1.82 -12.49
CA GLY A 100 -1.77 1.24 -13.31
C GLY A 100 -2.13 2.08 -14.54
N ALA A 101 -2.18 3.40 -14.40
CA ALA A 101 -2.52 4.32 -15.49
C ALA A 101 -1.52 4.25 -16.66
N TYR A 102 -0.24 3.97 -16.36
CA TYR A 102 0.81 3.84 -17.36
C TYR A 102 1.09 2.38 -17.75
N ASP A 103 0.26 1.41 -17.34
CA ASP A 103 0.49 -0.03 -17.57
C ASP A 103 1.95 -0.43 -17.25
N GLU A 104 2.46 0.01 -16.11
CA GLU A 104 3.81 -0.31 -15.64
C GLU A 104 4.95 0.15 -16.57
N ARG A 105 4.67 1.11 -17.46
CA ARG A 105 5.60 1.66 -18.43
C ARG A 105 6.16 2.99 -17.96
N CYS A 106 7.43 3.26 -18.28
CA CYS A 106 8.00 4.57 -18.08
C CYS A 106 7.32 5.60 -18.99
N ALA A 107 6.80 6.69 -18.42
CA ALA A 107 6.14 7.76 -19.17
C ALA A 107 7.10 8.53 -20.12
N LEU A 108 8.41 8.49 -19.86
CA LEU A 108 9.41 9.22 -20.66
C LEU A 108 10.00 8.36 -21.78
N THR A 109 10.40 7.12 -21.46
CA THR A 109 11.12 6.26 -22.41
C THR A 109 10.21 5.24 -23.09
N GLY A 110 8.99 5.04 -22.57
CA GLY A 110 8.11 3.99 -23.05
C GLY A 110 8.61 2.58 -22.72
N LEU A 111 9.66 2.40 -21.92
CA LEU A 111 10.16 1.07 -21.55
C LEU A 111 9.29 0.44 -20.45
N LYS A 112 9.02 -0.87 -20.57
CA LYS A 112 8.40 -1.70 -19.53
C LYS A 112 9.41 -2.76 -19.12
N LEU A 113 10.03 -2.55 -17.97
CA LEU A 113 11.02 -3.45 -17.40
C LEU A 113 10.37 -4.15 -16.22
N LEU A 114 10.30 -5.48 -16.29
CA LEU A 114 9.83 -6.33 -15.21
C LEU A 114 11.01 -7.09 -14.63
N ASN A 115 11.14 -7.13 -13.32
CA ASN A 115 12.16 -7.95 -12.67
C ASN A 115 11.78 -9.44 -12.65
N GLY A 116 12.69 -10.29 -12.16
CA GLY A 116 12.47 -11.73 -12.06
C GLY A 116 11.27 -12.16 -11.19
N GLY A 117 10.69 -11.24 -10.42
CA GLY A 117 9.46 -11.46 -9.64
C GLY A 117 8.21 -10.82 -10.26
N GLY A 118 8.26 -10.36 -11.52
CA GLY A 118 7.12 -9.78 -12.22
C GLY A 118 6.74 -8.35 -11.78
N ARG A 119 7.58 -7.67 -10.99
CA ARG A 119 7.33 -6.26 -10.62
C ARG A 119 7.92 -5.33 -11.66
N ALA A 120 7.20 -4.25 -11.89
CA ALA A 120 7.66 -3.18 -12.74
C ALA A 120 8.76 -2.32 -12.07
N GLU A 121 9.89 -2.18 -12.77
CA GLU A 121 11.03 -1.33 -12.41
C GLU A 121 10.76 0.13 -12.78
N VAL A 122 9.64 0.65 -12.27
CA VAL A 122 9.19 2.03 -12.44
C VAL A 122 8.68 2.61 -11.13
N ALA A 123 8.80 3.92 -10.98
CA ALA A 123 8.34 4.66 -9.82
C ALA A 123 7.26 5.68 -10.22
N ALA A 124 6.24 5.83 -9.37
CA ALA A 124 5.37 7.00 -9.41
C ALA A 124 6.11 8.18 -8.78
N ALA A 125 6.12 9.31 -9.47
CA ALA A 125 6.77 10.54 -9.02
C ALA A 125 5.83 11.72 -9.22
N HIS A 126 5.88 12.68 -8.29
CA HIS A 126 5.15 13.94 -8.43
C HIS A 126 5.93 14.90 -9.33
N ILE A 127 5.24 15.54 -10.28
CA ILE A 127 5.82 16.60 -11.11
C ILE A 127 6.15 17.83 -10.25
N ARG A 128 5.23 18.19 -9.35
CA ARG A 128 5.48 19.17 -8.29
C ARG A 128 5.77 18.42 -7.00
N PRO A 129 6.96 18.58 -6.39
CA PRO A 129 7.32 17.79 -5.23
C PRO A 129 6.43 18.13 -4.03
N VAL A 130 6.12 17.13 -3.22
CA VAL A 130 5.24 17.27 -2.05
C VAL A 130 5.82 18.26 -1.02
N GLU A 131 7.14 18.35 -0.90
CA GLU A 131 7.83 19.34 -0.05
C GLU A 131 7.55 20.80 -0.47
N ALA A 132 7.16 21.02 -1.73
CA ALA A 132 6.74 22.32 -2.26
C ALA A 132 5.21 22.47 -2.31
N ASN A 133 4.48 21.77 -1.42
CA ASN A 133 3.01 21.69 -1.41
C ASN A 133 2.44 21.21 -2.74
N GLY A 134 3.09 20.20 -3.35
CA GLY A 134 2.52 19.47 -4.46
C GLY A 134 1.31 18.64 -4.01
N PRO A 135 0.21 18.61 -4.78
CA PRO A 135 -0.94 17.77 -4.46
C PRO A 135 -0.56 16.29 -4.54
N ASP A 136 -0.87 15.51 -3.50
CA ASP A 136 -0.74 14.04 -3.46
C ASP A 136 -2.08 13.37 -3.78
N ILE A 137 -2.73 13.83 -4.86
CA ILE A 137 -4.02 13.31 -5.36
C ILE A 137 -3.90 12.97 -6.85
N VAL A 138 -4.64 11.95 -7.29
CA VAL A 138 -4.79 11.60 -8.72
C VAL A 138 -6.18 12.00 -9.19
#